data_AF-A0A957BZ35-F1
#
_entry.id   AF-A0A957BZ35-F1
#
_cell.length_a   1.000
_cell.length_b   1.000
_cell.length_c   1.000
_cell.angle_alpha   90.00
_cell.angle_beta   90.00
_cell.angle_gamma   90.00
#
_symmetry.space_group_name_H-M   'P 1'
#
loop_
_entity.id
_entity.type
_entity.pdbx_description
1 polymer ?
#
loop_
_entity_poly.entity_id
_entity_poly.type
_entity_poly.pdbx_seq_one_letter_code
_entity_poly.pdbx_strand_id
1 'polypeptide(L)'
;MTDHRGMLQFYVGLTPRQREVLQLVSEGLSNQEVGERLYIAQSVVAGHLTNIYEQMAVLDTLSDTRPNRYHAVRYFAGFFQRYPELDNFPR
;
A
#
# COMPACT_ATOMS: atom_id res chain seq x y z
N MET A 1 -5.74 -17.98 6.45
CA MET A 1 -4.34 -18.04 5.98
C MET A 1 -4.23 -17.03 4.86
N THR A 2 -3.66 -15.85 5.10
CA THR A 2 -3.51 -14.81 4.08
C THR A 2 -2.60 -15.35 2.98
N ASP A 3 -3.08 -15.42 1.74
CA ASP A 3 -2.23 -15.81 0.62
C ASP A 3 -1.18 -14.72 0.39
N HIS A 4 0.05 -14.99 0.83
CA HIS A 4 1.16 -14.07 0.67
C HIS A 4 1.62 -13.93 -0.79
N ARG A 5 1.28 -14.90 -1.66
CA ARG A 5 1.64 -14.85 -3.08
C ARG A 5 0.82 -13.81 -3.82
N GLY A 6 -0.50 -13.77 -3.61
CA GLY A 6 -1.37 -12.73 -4.17
C GLY A 6 -0.95 -11.32 -3.74
N MET A 7 -0.60 -11.15 -2.45
CA MET A 7 -0.10 -9.87 -1.94
C MET A 7 1.22 -9.42 -2.59
N LEU A 8 2.17 -10.35 -2.74
CA LEU A 8 3.44 -10.08 -3.39
C LEU A 8 3.24 -9.70 -4.86
N GLN A 9 2.40 -10.44 -5.59
CA GLN A 9 2.10 -10.14 -6.99
C GLN A 9 1.43 -8.78 -7.15
N PHE A 10 0.46 -8.45 -6.29
CA PHE A 10 -0.15 -7.14 -6.27
C PHE A 10 0.89 -6.05 -6.03
N TYR A 11 1.74 -6.20 -5.00
CA TYR A 11 2.74 -5.20 -4.66
C TYR A 11 3.74 -4.96 -5.81
N VAL A 12 4.22 -6.02 -6.46
CA VAL A 12 5.15 -5.93 -7.60
C VAL A 12 4.49 -5.32 -8.84
N GLY A 13 3.16 -5.47 -8.98
CA GLY A 13 2.38 -4.86 -10.06
C GLY A 13 2.12 -3.35 -9.90
N LEU A 14 2.38 -2.78 -8.71
CA LEU A 14 2.25 -1.35 -8.48
C LEU A 14 3.41 -0.59 -9.13
N THR A 15 3.13 0.65 -9.57
CA THR A 15 4.20 1.56 -10.01
C THR A 15 5.16 1.89 -8.85
N PRO A 16 6.41 2.31 -9.11
CA PRO A 16 7.35 2.68 -8.05
C PRO A 16 6.76 3.68 -7.05
N ARG A 17 6.08 4.73 -7.53
CA ARG A 17 5.46 5.73 -6.66
C ARG A 17 4.30 5.17 -5.82
N GLN A 18 3.49 4.28 -6.38
CA GLN A 18 2.41 3.63 -5.63
C GLN A 18 2.96 2.69 -4.54
N ARG A 19 4.08 2.02 -4.79
CA ARG A 19 4.76 1.18 -3.79
C ARG A 19 5.22 2.00 -2.58
N GLU A 20 5.86 3.15 -2.83
CA GLU A 20 6.26 4.09 -1.78
C GLU A 20 5.06 4.57 -0.97
N VAL A 21 3.98 5.00 -1.64
CA VAL A 21 2.74 5.46 -1.00
C VAL A 21 2.11 4.35 -0.15
N LEU A 22 1.95 3.13 -0.70
CA LEU A 22 1.36 2.00 0.01
C LEU A 22 2.18 1.65 1.25
N GLN A 23 3.51 1.64 1.14
CA GLN A 23 4.39 1.34 2.26
C GLN A 23 4.19 2.34 3.40
N LEU A 24 4.30 3.65 3.12
CA LEU A 24 4.15 4.67 4.15
C LEU A 24 2.76 4.66 4.79
N VAL A 25 1.71 4.44 3.99
CA VAL A 25 0.34 4.30 4.52
C VAL A 25 0.21 3.05 5.40
N SER A 26 0.85 1.94 5.04
CA SER A 26 0.81 0.71 5.85
C SER A 26 1.50 0.86 7.20
N GLU A 27 2.45 1.80 7.30
CA GLU A 27 3.10 2.19 8.55
C GLU A 27 2.25 3.15 9.41
N GLY A 28 1.09 3.58 8.89
CA GLY A 28 0.14 4.41 9.62
C GLY A 28 0.15 5.90 9.24
N LEU A 29 1.02 6.35 8.33
CA LEU A 29 1.17 7.77 7.97
C LEU A 29 -0.02 8.31 7.17
N SER A 30 -0.61 9.41 7.62
CA SER A 30 -1.68 10.15 6.94
C SER A 30 -1.28 10.64 5.54
N ASN A 31 -2.25 11.01 4.70
CA ASN A 31 -1.95 11.52 3.35
C ASN A 31 -1.07 12.78 3.37
N GLN A 32 -1.20 13.60 4.43
CA GLN A 32 -0.35 14.76 4.63
C GLN A 32 1.10 14.32 4.92
N GLU A 33 1.32 13.45 5.90
CA GLU A 33 2.67 12.96 6.27
C GLU A 33 3.34 12.21 5.11
N VAL A 34 2.58 11.42 4.35
CA VAL A 34 3.07 10.77 3.13
C VAL A 34 3.49 11.81 2.08
N GLY A 35 2.66 12.85 1.88
CA GLY A 35 2.95 13.92 0.94
C GLY A 35 4.21 14.70 1.31
N GLU A 36 4.37 15.01 2.59
CA GLU A 36 5.57 15.67 3.14
C GLU A 36 6.83 14.82 2.89
N ARG A 37 6.76 13.51 3.14
CA ARG A 37 7.90 12.59 2.96
C ARG A 37 8.27 12.34 1.49
N LEU A 38 7.28 12.37 0.60
CA LEU A 38 7.46 12.13 -0.84
C LEU A 38 7.56 13.42 -1.66
N TYR A 39 7.52 14.60 -1.01
CA TYR A 39 7.55 15.91 -1.65
C TYR A 39 6.44 16.12 -2.69
N ILE A 40 5.21 15.68 -2.37
CA ILE A 40 4.01 15.81 -3.22
C ILE A 40 2.82 16.31 -2.39
N ALA A 41 1.82 16.89 -3.06
CA ALA A 41 0.61 17.33 -2.37
C ALA A 41 -0.21 16.14 -1.84
N GLN A 42 -0.89 16.32 -0.70
CA GLN A 42 -1.76 15.31 -0.10
C GLN A 42 -2.88 14.82 -1.05
N SER A 43 -3.33 15.67 -1.98
CA SER A 43 -4.31 15.32 -3.00
C SER A 43 -3.75 14.35 -4.04
N VAL A 44 -2.46 14.46 -4.36
CA VAL A 44 -1.75 13.52 -5.25
C VAL A 44 -1.61 12.17 -4.57
N VAL A 45 -1.31 12.15 -3.25
CA VAL A 45 -1.32 10.92 -2.44
C VAL A 45 -2.70 10.25 -2.48
N ALA A 46 -3.77 11.02 -2.29
CA ALA A 46 -5.14 10.50 -2.38
C ALA A 46 -5.43 9.87 -3.76
N GLY A 47 -4.96 10.50 -4.84
CA GLY A 47 -5.07 9.93 -6.20
C GLY A 47 -4.32 8.61 -6.36
N HIS A 48 -3.10 8.50 -5.86
CA HIS A 48 -2.36 7.23 -5.84
C HIS A 48 -3.12 6.16 -5.04
N LEU A 49 -3.69 6.50 -3.89
CA LEU A 49 -4.46 5.57 -3.06
C LEU A 49 -5.74 5.09 -3.74
N THR A 50 -6.45 5.95 -4.47
CA THR A 50 -7.60 5.52 -5.29
C THR A 50 -7.19 4.41 -6.26
N ASN A 51 -6.14 4.62 -7.04
CA ASN A 51 -5.65 3.62 -8.00
C ASN A 51 -5.18 2.33 -7.30
N ILE A 52 -4.50 2.46 -6.16
CA ILE A 52 -4.07 1.31 -5.35
C ILE A 52 -5.28 0.49 -4.88
N TYR A 53 -6.32 1.14 -4.36
CA TYR A 53 -7.52 0.45 -3.87
C TYR A 53 -8.33 -0.19 -5.00
N GLU A 54 -8.39 0.43 -6.17
CA GLU A 54 -8.99 -0.18 -7.36
C GLU A 54 -8.27 -1.46 -7.77
N GLN A 55 -6.94 -1.45 -7.82
CA GLN A 55 -6.14 -2.64 -8.10
C GLN A 55 -6.27 -3.69 -6.98
N MET A 56 -6.37 -3.25 -5.72
CA MET A 56 -6.49 -4.14 -4.56
C MET A 56 -7.84 -4.87 -4.54
N ALA A 57 -8.89 -4.28 -5.11
CA ALA A 57 -10.24 -4.86 -5.15
C ALA A 57 -10.30 -6.15 -5.99
N VAL A 58 -9.27 -6.40 -6.81
CA VAL A 58 -9.14 -7.63 -7.63
C VAL A 58 -8.53 -8.79 -6.83
N LEU A 59 -8.04 -8.54 -5.61
CA LEU A 59 -7.53 -9.60 -4.74
C LEU A 59 -8.67 -10.41 -4.12
N ASP A 60 -8.68 -11.72 -4.35
CA ASP A 60 -9.66 -12.69 -3.82
C ASP A 60 -9.86 -12.62 -2.29
N THR A 61 -8.90 -12.09 -1.55
CA THR A 61 -8.95 -11.95 -0.08
C THR A 61 -9.94 -10.87 0.39
N LEU A 62 -10.42 -10.01 -0.50
CA LEU A 62 -11.30 -8.89 -0.21
C LEU A 62 -12.74 -9.21 -0.64
N SER A 63 -13.38 -10.15 0.05
CA SER A 63 -14.79 -10.48 -0.19
C SER A 63 -15.70 -9.29 0.18
N ASP A 64 -16.33 -8.69 -0.82
CA ASP A 64 -17.52 -7.84 -0.71
C ASP A 64 -17.35 -6.46 -0.03
N THR A 65 -16.11 -5.96 0.12
CA THR A 65 -15.85 -4.60 0.65
C THR A 65 -14.89 -3.83 -0.25
N ARG A 66 -15.26 -2.58 -0.59
CA ARG A 66 -14.36 -1.67 -1.29
C ARG A 66 -13.10 -1.42 -0.46
N PRO A 67 -11.89 -1.67 -0.99
CA PRO A 67 -10.68 -1.47 -0.23
C PRO A 67 -10.51 -0.01 0.18
N ASN A 68 -9.88 0.17 1.33
CA ASN A 68 -9.65 1.48 1.92
C ASN A 68 -8.36 1.42 2.76
N ARG A 69 -8.07 2.53 3.44
CA ARG A 69 -6.86 2.65 4.26
C ARG A 69 -6.70 1.55 5.31
N TYR A 70 -7.79 1.16 5.96
CA TYR A 70 -7.76 0.08 6.94
C TYR A 70 -7.25 -1.24 6.32
N HIS A 71 -7.65 -1.55 5.09
CA HIS A 71 -7.19 -2.74 4.39
C HIS A 71 -5.70 -2.65 4.02
N ALA A 72 -5.23 -1.49 3.54
CA ALA A 72 -3.81 -1.29 3.27
C ALA A 72 -2.97 -1.50 4.54
N VAL A 73 -3.36 -0.87 5.65
CA VAL A 73 -2.68 -1.06 6.94
C VAL A 73 -2.75 -2.51 7.40
N ARG A 74 -3.94 -3.12 7.41
CA ARG A 74 -4.14 -4.46 7.96
C ARG A 74 -3.38 -5.53 7.18
N TYR A 75 -3.38 -5.46 5.84
CA TYR A 75 -2.75 -6.49 5.03
C TYR A 75 -1.25 -6.29 4.95
N PHE A 76 -0.79 -5.05 4.79
CA PHE A 76 0.64 -4.78 4.64
C PHE A 76 1.37 -4.55 5.97
N ALA A 77 0.67 -4.60 7.10
CA ALA A 77 1.29 -4.69 8.42
C ALA A 77 2.26 -5.88 8.48
N GLY A 78 3.54 -5.60 8.71
CA GLY A 78 4.59 -6.61 8.77
C GLY A 78 4.99 -7.22 7.42
N PHE A 79 4.37 -6.84 6.30
CA PHE A 79 4.72 -7.33 4.96
C PHE A 79 6.20 -7.03 4.64
N PHE A 80 6.65 -5.80 4.89
CA PHE A 80 8.03 -5.37 4.64
C PHE A 80 9.04 -5.97 5.63
N GLN A 81 8.62 -6.36 6.83
CA GLN A 81 9.48 -7.13 7.73
C GLN A 81 9.73 -8.55 7.20
N ARG A 82 8.75 -9.10 6.46
CA ARG A 82 8.85 -10.42 5.85
C ARG A 82 9.56 -10.42 4.50
N TYR A 83 9.45 -9.32 3.77
CA TYR A 83 10.12 -9.08 2.48
C TYR A 83 11.00 -7.82 2.58
N PRO A 84 12.10 -7.85 3.36
CA PRO A 84 12.96 -6.69 3.57
C PRO A 84 13.62 -6.19 2.28
N GLU A 85 13.77 -7.04 1.27
CA GLU A 85 14.25 -6.66 -0.06
C GLU A 85 13.30 -5.75 -0.84
N LEU A 86 12.04 -5.63 -0.39
CA LEU A 86 11.01 -4.78 -0.99
C LEU A 86 10.77 -3.49 -0.19
N ASP A 87 11.51 -3.30 0.90
CA ASP A 87 11.43 -2.10 1.73
C ASP A 87 12.08 -0.91 1.00
N ASN A 88 11.27 0.11 0.64
CA ASN A 88 11.77 1.33 0.00
C ASN A 88 12.34 2.33 1.01
N PHE A 89 12.12 2.10 2.30
CA PHE A 89 12.52 2.96 3.41
C PHE A 89 13.14 2.13 4.55
N PRO A 90 14.26 1.43 4.29
CA PRO A 90 14.91 0.62 5.31
C PRO A 90 15.30 1.48 6.52
N ARG A 91 15.04 0.94 7.72
CA ARG A 91 15.32 1.60 9.00
C ARG A 91 16.74 1.40 9.48
#